data_AF-A0A200Q5L5-F1
#
_entry.id   AF-A0A200Q5L5-F1
#
_cell.length_a   1.000
_cell.length_b   1.000
_cell.length_c   1.000
_cell.angle_alpha   90.00
_cell.angle_beta   90.00
_cell.angle_gamma   90.00
#
_symmetry.space_group_name_H-M   'P 1'
#
loop_
_entity.id
_entity.type
_entity.pdbx_description
1 polymer ?
#
loop_
_entity_poly.entity_id
_entity_poly.type
_entity_poly.pdbx_seq_one_letter_code
_entity_poly.pdbx_strand_id
1 'polypeptide(L)'
;MATKPSTLLHGTNSYIFTVEALNLDVSEEIKVDVEDDKELEITYLTRYGRSLSKRLKLPQDANTDAAISAVYLNNELVISVKRLNRSNALKRIEIKII
;
A
#
# COMPACT_ATOMS: atom_id res chain seq x y z
N MET A 1 -10.52 -7.73 -14.91
CA MET A 1 -9.19 -7.25 -15.37
C MET A 1 -8.23 -7.47 -14.22
N ALA A 2 -7.19 -8.30 -14.39
CA ALA A 2 -6.30 -8.69 -13.30
C ALA A 2 -5.27 -7.59 -13.02
N THR A 3 -5.26 -7.05 -11.81
CA THR A 3 -4.25 -6.12 -11.32
C THR A 3 -2.92 -6.87 -11.24
N LYS A 4 -1.98 -6.53 -12.11
CA LYS A 4 -0.68 -7.22 -12.22
C LYS A 4 0.10 -6.99 -10.91
N PRO A 5 0.59 -8.05 -10.22
CA PRO A 5 1.25 -7.88 -8.93
C PRO A 5 2.62 -7.21 -9.07
N SER A 6 2.81 -6.23 -8.17
CA SER A 6 4.04 -5.66 -7.61
C SER A 6 5.38 -6.27 -8.07
N THR A 7 6.21 -5.44 -8.70
CA THR A 7 7.62 -5.76 -8.95
C THR A 7 8.41 -5.64 -7.65
N LEU A 8 8.97 -6.75 -7.17
CA LEU A 8 9.94 -6.78 -6.07
C LEU A 8 11.24 -6.13 -6.54
N LEU A 9 11.42 -4.83 -6.28
CA LEU A 9 12.72 -4.19 -6.38
C LEU A 9 13.56 -4.61 -5.17
N HIS A 10 14.72 -5.22 -5.44
CA HIS A 10 15.62 -5.90 -4.50
C HIS A 10 16.14 -5.08 -3.28
N GLY A 11 15.66 -3.86 -3.04
CA GLY A 11 16.15 -2.97 -1.98
C GLY A 11 15.16 -2.60 -0.87
N THR A 12 13.86 -2.82 -1.02
CA THR A 12 12.88 -2.14 -0.15
C THR A 12 11.86 -3.10 0.46
N ASN A 13 11.79 -3.06 1.79
CA ASN A 13 10.87 -3.79 2.66
C ASN A 13 9.43 -3.25 2.53
N SER A 14 8.95 -3.07 1.30
CA SER A 14 7.71 -2.38 0.95
C SER A 14 7.08 -2.96 -0.33
N TYR A 15 5.76 -2.91 -0.39
CA TYR A 15 4.94 -3.17 -1.56
C TYR A 15 4.62 -1.86 -2.27
N ILE A 16 4.82 -1.83 -3.59
CA ILE A 16 4.49 -0.68 -4.44
C ILE A 16 3.28 -1.04 -5.30
N PHE A 17 2.27 -0.16 -5.27
CA PHE A 17 1.06 -0.24 -6.10
C PHE A 17 0.99 0.97 -7.00
N THR A 18 0.75 0.75 -8.29
CA THR A 18 0.54 1.84 -9.25
C THR A 18 -0.92 1.84 -9.69
N VAL A 19 -1.56 3.00 -9.57
CA VAL A 19 -2.93 3.24 -10.00
C VAL A 19 -2.94 4.35 -11.02
N GLU A 20 -3.40 4.05 -12.22
CA GLU A 20 -3.73 5.07 -13.21
C GLU A 20 -4.84 5.98 -12.65
N ALA A 21 -4.54 7.27 -12.53
CA ALA A 21 -5.42 8.30 -11.98
C ALA A 21 -5.47 9.48 -12.95
N LEU A 22 -6.06 9.23 -14.13
CA LEU A 22 -6.20 10.23 -15.19
C LEU A 22 -7.05 11.40 -14.71
N ASN A 23 -6.60 12.62 -15.02
CA ASN A 23 -7.30 13.85 -14.68
C ASN A 23 -7.56 14.00 -13.17
N LEU A 24 -6.65 13.49 -12.34
CA LEU A 24 -6.68 13.73 -10.90
C LEU A 24 -6.65 15.23 -10.63
N ASP A 25 -7.54 15.68 -9.75
CA ASP A 25 -7.47 17.01 -9.20
C ASP A 25 -6.48 17.04 -8.04
N VAL A 26 -5.32 17.65 -8.27
CA VAL A 26 -4.22 17.69 -7.29
C VAL A 26 -4.39 18.80 -6.25
N SER A 27 -5.41 19.69 -6.40
CA SER A 27 -5.76 20.64 -5.35
C SER A 27 -6.59 20.01 -4.23
N GLU A 28 -7.15 18.83 -4.46
CA GLU A 28 -7.96 18.10 -3.49
C GLU A 28 -7.15 16.99 -2.80
N GLU A 29 -7.59 16.61 -1.60
CA GLU A 29 -6.95 15.56 -0.82
C GLU A 29 -7.22 14.17 -1.42
N ILE A 30 -6.17 13.36 -1.59
CA ILE A 30 -6.28 11.94 -1.94
C ILE A 30 -6.42 11.15 -0.66
N LYS A 31 -7.50 10.39 -0.53
CA LYS A 31 -7.74 9.53 0.64
C LYS A 31 -7.26 8.13 0.38
N VAL A 32 -6.48 7.60 1.31
CA VAL A 32 -5.94 6.25 1.25
C VAL A 32 -6.24 5.60 2.59
N ASP A 33 -7.23 4.73 2.59
CA ASP A 33 -7.73 4.05 3.79
C ASP A 33 -7.39 2.56 3.71
N VAL A 34 -7.16 1.95 4.86
CA VAL A 34 -6.97 0.50 4.99
C VAL A 34 -8.15 -0.06 5.75
N GLU A 35 -8.87 -0.97 5.12
CA GLU A 35 -9.94 -1.73 5.76
C GLU A 35 -9.39 -2.96 6.50
N ASP A 36 -10.13 -3.45 7.51
CA ASP A 36 -9.76 -4.58 8.37
C ASP A 36 -9.41 -5.86 7.59
N ASP A 37 -10.00 -6.04 6.39
CA ASP A 37 -9.75 -7.16 5.49
C ASP A 37 -8.45 -7.03 4.68
N LYS A 38 -7.56 -6.11 5.05
CA LYS A 38 -6.32 -5.78 4.30
C LYS A 38 -6.63 -5.33 2.88
N GLU A 39 -7.71 -4.59 2.72
CA GLU A 39 -8.03 -3.90 1.48
C GLU A 39 -7.61 -2.44 1.60
N LEU A 40 -6.86 -1.97 0.61
CA LEU A 40 -6.49 -0.57 0.47
C LEU A 40 -7.55 0.10 -0.41
N GLU A 41 -8.32 1.02 0.15
CA GLU A 41 -9.25 1.86 -0.59
C GLU A 41 -8.58 3.20 -0.90
N ILE A 42 -8.55 3.54 -2.18
CA ILE A 42 -7.99 4.80 -2.66
C ILE A 42 -9.14 5.59 -3.24
N THR A 43 -9.44 6.75 -2.66
CA THR A 43 -10.50 7.65 -3.12
C THR A 43 -9.90 8.98 -3.55
N TYR A 44 -10.30 9.44 -4.73
CA TYR A 44 -9.80 10.69 -5.30
C TYR A 44 -10.83 11.42 -6.15
N LEU A 45 -10.71 12.74 -6.23
CA LEU A 45 -11.51 13.59 -7.10
C LEU A 45 -10.83 13.78 -8.45
N THR A 46 -11.59 13.71 -9.52
CA THR A 46 -11.14 14.13 -10.85
C THR A 46 -11.39 15.63 -11.03
N ARG A 47 -10.65 16.25 -11.95
CA ARG A 47 -10.81 17.67 -12.36
C ARG A 47 -12.21 18.01 -12.88
N TYR A 48 -13.01 17.00 -13.19
CA TYR A 48 -14.41 17.15 -13.62
C TYR A 48 -15.40 17.07 -12.46
N GLY A 49 -14.93 17.06 -11.21
CA GLY A 49 -15.76 16.96 -10.00
C GLY A 49 -16.30 15.56 -9.72
N ARG A 50 -15.81 14.52 -10.42
CA ARG A 50 -16.23 13.13 -10.19
C ARG A 50 -15.32 12.46 -9.18
N SER A 51 -15.88 11.93 -8.10
CA SER A 51 -15.17 11.06 -7.16
C SER A 51 -15.05 9.65 -7.73
N LEU A 52 -13.84 9.09 -7.66
CA LEU A 52 -13.53 7.72 -8.05
C LEU A 52 -12.88 7.01 -6.86
N SER A 53 -13.24 5.75 -6.67
CA SER A 53 -12.61 4.87 -5.68
C SER A 53 -12.03 3.63 -6.34
N LYS A 54 -10.91 3.15 -5.80
CA LYS A 54 -10.27 1.92 -6.26
C LYS A 54 -9.79 1.12 -5.06
N ARG A 55 -10.13 -0.17 -5.07
CA ARG A 55 -9.76 -1.11 -4.01
C ARG A 55 -8.67 -2.03 -4.49
N LEU A 56 -7.66 -2.23 -3.64
CA LEU A 56 -6.53 -3.10 -3.90
C LEU A 56 -6.34 -4.04 -2.71
N LYS A 57 -6.16 -5.33 -2.98
CA LYS A 57 -5.84 -6.29 -1.92
C LYS A 57 -4.38 -6.14 -1.51
N LEU A 58 -4.14 -5.91 -0.23
CA LEU A 58 -2.81 -5.92 0.34
C LEU A 58 -2.37 -7.37 0.63
N PRO A 59 -1.07 -7.68 0.42
CA PRO A 59 -0.50 -8.95 0.87
C PRO A 59 -0.69 -9.18 2.37
N GLN A 60 -0.77 -10.44 2.80
CA GLN A 60 -0.97 -10.77 4.23
C GLN A 60 0.14 -10.25 5.14
N ASP A 61 1.33 -10.03 4.60
CA ASP A 61 2.50 -9.51 5.30
C ASP A 61 2.73 -8.02 5.01
N ALA A 62 1.75 -7.29 4.49
CA ALA A 62 1.74 -5.84 4.49
C ALA A 62 1.58 -5.31 5.93
N ASN A 63 2.27 -4.22 6.23
CA ASN A 63 2.19 -3.51 7.51
C ASN A 63 1.18 -2.37 7.40
N THR A 64 0.01 -2.59 7.97
CA THR A 64 -1.09 -1.62 8.01
C THR A 64 -0.93 -0.62 9.16
N ASP A 65 -0.12 -0.95 10.18
CA ASP A 65 0.20 -0.04 11.29
C ASP A 65 1.29 0.99 10.94
N ALA A 66 2.04 0.76 9.87
CA ALA A 66 3.05 1.71 9.40
C ALA A 66 2.42 2.78 8.51
N ALA A 67 2.98 4.00 8.55
CA ALA A 67 2.57 5.08 7.65
C ALA A 67 2.65 4.63 6.17
N ILE A 68 1.53 4.77 5.46
CA ILE A 68 1.44 4.56 4.02
C ILE A 68 1.88 5.85 3.33
N SER A 69 2.69 5.71 2.27
CA SER A 69 3.13 6.85 1.47
C SER A 69 2.51 6.76 0.09
N ALA A 70 1.96 7.87 -0.42
CA ALA A 70 1.43 7.96 -1.77
C ALA A 70 2.05 9.15 -2.50
N VAL A 71 2.39 8.97 -3.77
CA VAL A 71 2.97 9.99 -4.64
C VAL A 71 2.22 9.98 -5.96
N TYR A 72 1.73 11.13 -6.40
CA TYR A 72 1.15 11.28 -7.73
C TYR A 72 2.18 11.86 -8.70
N LEU A 73 2.46 11.14 -9.79
CA LEU A 73 3.42 11.56 -10.82
C LEU A 73 2.98 11.02 -12.18
N ASN A 74 3.07 11.84 -13.23
CA ASN A 74 2.77 11.43 -14.62
C ASN A 74 1.41 10.74 -14.81
N ASN A 75 0.37 11.23 -14.14
CA ASN A 75 -0.99 10.65 -14.14
C ASN A 75 -1.12 9.28 -13.48
N GLU A 76 -0.11 8.88 -12.70
CA GLU A 76 -0.11 7.67 -11.91
C GLU A 76 0.01 8.00 -10.43
N LEU A 77 -0.83 7.36 -9.62
CA LEU A 77 -0.71 7.34 -8.18
C LEU A 77 0.12 6.11 -7.78
N VAL A 78 1.28 6.36 -7.21
CA VAL A 78 2.19 5.35 -6.69
C VAL A 78 2.03 5.28 -5.19
N ILE A 79 1.50 4.16 -4.68
CA ILE A 79 1.34 3.91 -3.26
C ILE A 79 2.42 2.93 -2.79
N SER A 80 3.13 3.29 -1.72
CA SER A 80 4.10 2.46 -1.03
C SER A 80 3.57 2.06 0.34
N VAL A 81 3.42 0.76 0.55
CA VAL A 81 3.02 0.15 1.83
C VAL A 81 4.18 -0.64 2.37
N LYS A 82 4.62 -0.39 3.61
CA LYS A 82 5.72 -1.18 4.19
C LYS A 82 5.29 -2.63 4.37
N ARG A 83 6.24 -3.55 4.22
CA ARG A 83 6.10 -4.93 4.64
C ARG A 83 6.25 -5.00 6.16
N LEU A 84 5.48 -5.89 6.77
CA LEU A 84 5.58 -6.18 8.19
C LEU A 84 6.95 -6.82 8.42
N ASN A 85 7.89 -6.02 8.92
CA ASN A 85 9.19 -6.52 9.31
C ASN A 85 8.97 -7.32 10.60
N ARG A 86 8.50 -8.56 10.47
CA ARG A 86 8.64 -9.54 11.53
C ARG A 86 10.14 -9.67 11.69
N SER A 87 10.69 -8.94 12.66
CA SER A 87 12.06 -9.11 13.06
C SER A 87 12.24 -10.62 13.23
N ASN A 88 13.04 -11.23 12.35
CA ASN A 88 13.54 -12.58 12.52
C ASN A 88 14.54 -12.58 13.70
N ALA A 89 14.16 -11.96 14.82
CA ALA A 89 14.75 -12.22 16.10
C ALA A 89 14.43 -13.67 16.38
N LEU A 90 15.37 -14.54 16.03
CA LEU A 90 15.42 -15.92 16.46
C LEU A 90 15.06 -15.93 17.95
N LYS A 91 13.84 -16.33 18.28
CA LYS A 91 13.45 -16.58 19.66
C LYS A 91 14.25 -17.80 20.09
N ARG A 92 15.42 -17.58 20.66
CA ARG A 92 16.23 -18.63 21.27
C ARG A 92 15.48 -19.08 22.52
N ILE A 93 14.91 -20.28 22.48
CA ILE A 93 14.28 -20.91 23.64
C ILE A 93 15.40 -21.62 24.39
N GLU A 94 15.78 -21.10 25.56
CA GLU A 94 16.71 -21.80 26.45
C GLU A 94 15.96 -22.92 27.17
N ILE A 95 16.32 -24.17 26.88
CA ILE A 95 15.83 -25.34 27.62
C ILE A 95 16.79 -25.59 28.78
N LYS A 96 16.33 -25.42 30.02
CA LYS A 96 17.04 -25.92 31.20
C LYS A 96 16.70 -27.39 31.40
N ILE A 97 17.71 -28.25 31.34
CA ILE A 97 17.63 -29.64 31.78
C ILE A 97 17.88 -29.63 33.29
N ILE A 98 16.98 -30.25 34.06
CA ILE A 98 17.06 -30.43 35.52
C ILE A 98 17.47 -31.87 35.80
#